data_AF-A0A0H3WV67-F1
#
_entry.id   AF-A0A0H3WV67-F1
#
_cell.length_a   1.000
_cell.length_b   1.000
_cell.length_c   1.000
_cell.angle_alpha   90.00
_cell.angle_beta   90.00
_cell.angle_gamma   90.00
#
_symmetry.space_group_name_H-M   'P 1'
#
loop_
_entity.id
_entity.type
_entity.pdbx_description
1 polymer ?
#
loop_
_entity_poly.entity_id
_entity_poly.type
_entity_poly.pdbx_seq_one_letter_code
_entity_poly.pdbx_strand_id
1 'polypeptide(L)'
;MDGLLLAFETLLFGLGLAYIYPRDKMFGFYFVFLFIYGIFAQLGYHFFPEASEAIMAYFGDDVWLPSVLFITASLVSFVLAFVFFRPVFYGLMAFRFSVRPAAMQGLWRKLASGWLLATSAYMIGFVVLNGADLSWYSAQQDDLRSTAPALALLIFFVKIDVGTLVVLYRLARQRVHLIPHVSPWLPFVVRGAFFLFITFKLGNRTDVLACFLGLALMEMSQTRLSVRIMLRALFFGFLVVSLLLLIEATRYSDSDVAPPAPTSVKLLVKDYYPPAHMLFAAMAYDYVSPWEVIESNTSNAAILLGYPYLQETITDLFRPDLATRSVGYAFYVLTEGFMFMGYWGFLYNGVVLIAGLCLWRRMATSDSREYNLLLLGLFGCMMVNVVRGQSSYFVKYLYMFVLPNALLYLSLVGMRIRLRIAGPRPARNPA
;
A
#
# COMPACT_ATOMS: atom_id res chain seq x y z
N MET A 1 -32.36 -10.03 -5.23
CA MET A 1 -31.67 -9.50 -6.44
C MET A 1 -30.22 -9.16 -6.10
N ASP A 2 -30.01 -8.64 -4.90
CA ASP A 2 -28.77 -8.08 -4.36
C ASP A 2 -27.64 -9.12 -4.26
N GLY A 3 -27.94 -10.33 -3.77
CA GLY A 3 -26.98 -11.43 -3.75
C GLY A 3 -26.50 -11.88 -5.14
N LEU A 4 -27.34 -11.76 -6.18
CA LEU A 4 -26.94 -12.07 -7.56
C LEU A 4 -25.98 -11.00 -8.11
N LEU A 5 -26.17 -9.73 -7.73
CA LEU A 5 -25.30 -8.62 -8.12
C LEU A 5 -23.89 -8.80 -7.55
N LEU A 6 -23.77 -9.14 -6.27
CA LEU A 6 -22.48 -9.42 -5.63
C LEU A 6 -21.82 -10.69 -6.16
N ALA A 7 -22.60 -11.73 -6.46
CA ALA A 7 -22.09 -12.94 -7.12
C ALA A 7 -21.55 -12.62 -8.53
N PHE A 8 -22.25 -11.75 -9.27
CA PHE A 8 -21.81 -11.27 -10.57
C PHE A 8 -20.52 -10.42 -10.48
N GLU A 9 -20.44 -9.48 -9.53
CA GLU A 9 -19.21 -8.71 -9.27
C GLU A 9 -18.02 -9.66 -8.94
N THR A 10 -18.25 -10.65 -8.08
CA THR A 10 -17.24 -11.64 -7.70
C THR A 10 -16.79 -12.50 -8.90
N LEU A 11 -17.72 -12.89 -9.77
CA LEU A 11 -17.41 -13.60 -11.00
C LEU A 11 -16.56 -12.74 -11.95
N LEU A 12 -16.94 -11.48 -12.16
CA LEU A 12 -16.19 -10.53 -12.98
C LEU A 12 -14.79 -10.31 -12.41
N PHE A 13 -14.66 -10.16 -11.10
CA PHE A 13 -13.37 -10.11 -10.43
C PHE A 13 -12.55 -11.38 -10.70
N GLY A 14 -13.14 -12.56 -10.54
CA GLY A 14 -12.47 -13.83 -10.80
C GLY A 14 -11.95 -13.95 -12.24
N LEU A 15 -12.77 -13.60 -13.22
CA LEU A 15 -12.41 -13.59 -14.64
C LEU A 15 -11.32 -12.55 -14.95
N GLY A 16 -11.48 -11.33 -14.43
CA GLY A 16 -10.49 -10.25 -14.57
C GLY A 16 -9.14 -10.62 -13.96
N LEU A 17 -9.14 -11.21 -12.76
CA LEU A 17 -7.92 -11.67 -12.10
C LEU A 17 -7.25 -12.81 -12.87
N ALA A 18 -8.03 -13.79 -13.34
CA ALA A 18 -7.52 -14.88 -14.18
C ALA A 18 -6.88 -14.37 -15.48
N TYR A 19 -7.36 -13.24 -16.02
CA TYR A 19 -6.78 -12.59 -17.18
C TYR A 19 -5.52 -11.77 -16.85
N ILE A 20 -5.58 -10.93 -15.81
CA ILE A 20 -4.52 -9.95 -15.48
C ILE A 20 -3.33 -10.63 -14.81
N TYR A 21 -3.57 -11.47 -13.80
CA TYR A 21 -2.51 -12.00 -12.92
C TYR A 21 -1.41 -12.77 -13.68
N PRO A 22 -1.72 -13.65 -14.66
CA PRO A 22 -0.69 -14.35 -15.43
C PRO A 22 0.15 -13.41 -16.32
N ARG A 23 -0.42 -12.26 -16.71
CA ARG A 23 0.23 -11.28 -17.60
C ARG A 23 1.10 -10.28 -16.83
N ASP A 24 0.62 -9.82 -15.68
CA ASP A 24 1.38 -8.98 -14.77
C ASP A 24 0.90 -9.14 -13.33
N LYS A 25 1.71 -9.82 -12.51
CA LYS A 25 1.39 -10.10 -11.11
C LYS A 25 1.23 -8.83 -10.28
N MET A 26 1.93 -7.75 -10.62
CA MET A 26 1.81 -6.49 -9.88
C MET A 26 0.40 -5.90 -10.03
N PHE A 27 -0.11 -5.89 -11.26
CA PHE A 27 -1.47 -5.44 -11.55
C PHE A 27 -2.50 -6.39 -10.94
N GLY A 28 -2.29 -7.70 -11.04
CA GLY A 28 -3.17 -8.69 -10.44
C GLY A 28 -3.30 -8.55 -8.93
N PHE A 29 -2.18 -8.35 -8.22
CA PHE A 29 -2.19 -8.09 -6.77
C PHE A 29 -2.92 -6.80 -6.41
N TYR A 30 -2.69 -5.72 -7.16
CA TYR A 30 -3.41 -4.47 -6.94
C TYR A 30 -4.93 -4.64 -7.14
N PHE A 31 -5.32 -5.38 -8.18
CA PHE A 31 -6.73 -5.69 -8.49
C PHE A 31 -7.41 -6.50 -7.38
N VAL A 32 -6.70 -7.43 -6.73
CA VAL A 32 -7.19 -8.16 -5.55
C VAL A 32 -7.54 -7.20 -4.41
N PHE A 33 -6.70 -6.21 -4.13
CA PHE A 33 -6.97 -5.26 -3.07
C PHE A 33 -8.12 -4.32 -3.39
N LEU A 34 -8.25 -3.84 -4.63
CA LEU A 34 -9.44 -3.09 -5.04
C LEU A 34 -10.71 -3.88 -4.71
N PHE A 35 -10.78 -5.13 -5.14
CA PHE A 35 -11.94 -5.97 -4.87
C PHE A 35 -12.19 -6.21 -3.37
N ILE A 36 -11.16 -6.60 -2.61
CA ILE A 36 -11.29 -6.89 -1.17
C ILE A 36 -11.81 -5.69 -0.38
N TYR A 37 -11.33 -4.48 -0.68
CA TYR A 37 -11.79 -3.26 0.01
C TYR A 37 -13.21 -2.84 -0.39
N GLY A 38 -13.69 -3.24 -1.57
CA GLY A 38 -15.08 -3.03 -1.99
C GLY A 38 -16.05 -4.07 -1.41
N ILE A 39 -15.81 -5.36 -1.68
CA ILE A 39 -16.78 -6.43 -1.45
C ILE A 39 -17.16 -6.60 0.02
N PHE A 40 -16.20 -6.48 0.94
CA PHE A 40 -16.49 -6.61 2.37
C PHE A 40 -17.32 -5.45 2.90
N ALA A 41 -17.08 -4.23 2.41
CA ALA A 41 -17.87 -3.07 2.79
C ALA A 41 -19.28 -3.14 2.20
N GLN A 42 -19.45 -3.56 0.94
CA GLN A 42 -20.77 -3.76 0.32
C GLN A 42 -21.60 -4.83 1.05
N LEU A 43 -20.98 -5.96 1.39
CA LEU A 43 -21.63 -7.02 2.17
C LEU A 43 -22.04 -6.51 3.55
N GLY A 44 -21.12 -5.82 4.22
CA GLY A 44 -21.36 -5.23 5.53
C GLY A 44 -22.48 -4.23 5.55
N TYR A 45 -22.44 -3.27 4.64
CA TYR A 45 -23.39 -2.17 4.59
C TYR A 45 -24.85 -2.63 4.42
N HIS A 46 -25.08 -3.65 3.59
CA HIS A 46 -26.44 -4.11 3.28
C HIS A 46 -26.95 -5.25 4.15
N PHE A 47 -26.10 -6.23 4.48
CA PHE A 47 -26.55 -7.40 5.26
C PHE A 47 -26.32 -7.26 6.76
N PHE A 48 -25.47 -6.31 7.18
CA PHE A 48 -25.12 -6.05 8.58
C PHE A 48 -25.03 -4.53 8.83
N PRO A 49 -26.09 -3.76 8.54
CA PRO A 49 -26.06 -2.30 8.60
C PRO A 49 -25.68 -1.78 9.99
N GLU A 50 -25.93 -2.54 11.06
CA GLU A 50 -25.55 -2.19 12.43
C GLU A 50 -24.03 -1.96 12.56
N ALA A 51 -23.22 -2.64 11.75
CA ALA A 51 -21.78 -2.44 11.72
C ALA A 51 -21.38 -1.08 11.13
N SER A 52 -22.12 -0.60 10.12
CA SER A 52 -21.96 0.73 9.53
C SER A 52 -22.52 1.82 10.43
N GLU A 53 -23.62 1.56 11.14
CA GLU A 53 -24.18 2.46 12.16
C GLU A 53 -23.25 2.62 13.37
N ALA A 54 -22.57 1.54 13.79
CA ALA A 54 -21.61 1.59 14.91
C ALA A 54 -20.42 2.53 14.63
N ILE A 55 -20.06 2.69 13.35
CA ILE A 55 -19.08 3.68 12.91
C ILE A 55 -19.74 4.95 12.36
N MET A 56 -21.05 5.14 12.56
CA MET A 56 -21.92 6.20 12.03
C MET A 56 -21.60 6.60 10.59
N ALA A 57 -21.42 5.59 9.75
CA ALA A 57 -21.22 5.72 8.30
C ALA A 57 -22.32 4.96 7.53
N TYR A 58 -23.50 4.80 8.14
CA TYR A 58 -24.69 4.33 7.45
C TYR A 58 -25.46 5.53 6.90
N PHE A 59 -25.78 5.49 5.61
CA PHE A 59 -26.32 6.63 4.86
C PHE A 59 -27.66 6.29 4.17
N GLY A 60 -28.29 5.18 4.56
CA GLY A 60 -29.53 4.68 3.98
C GLY A 60 -29.32 3.64 2.87
N ASP A 61 -30.36 2.83 2.65
CA ASP A 61 -30.35 1.72 1.69
C ASP A 61 -30.13 2.18 0.25
N ASP A 62 -30.58 3.39 -0.07
CA ASP A 62 -30.60 3.99 -1.41
C ASP A 62 -29.19 4.13 -2.02
N VAL A 63 -28.16 4.20 -1.17
CA VAL A 63 -26.75 4.38 -1.56
C VAL A 63 -26.12 3.05 -1.99
N TRP A 64 -26.63 1.93 -1.51
CA TRP A 64 -25.99 0.64 -1.68
C TRP A 64 -25.92 0.22 -3.15
N LEU A 65 -27.06 0.19 -3.85
CA LEU A 65 -27.11 -0.25 -5.25
C LEU A 65 -26.24 0.62 -6.19
N PRO A 66 -26.32 1.97 -6.16
CA PRO A 66 -25.44 2.83 -6.94
C PRO A 66 -23.95 2.55 -6.67
N SER A 67 -23.58 2.29 -5.41
CA SER A 67 -22.20 2.00 -5.03
C SER A 67 -21.69 0.67 -5.60
N VAL A 68 -22.52 -0.38 -5.59
CA VAL A 68 -22.14 -1.69 -6.15
C VAL A 68 -21.97 -1.60 -7.66
N LEU A 69 -22.89 -0.93 -8.35
CA LEU A 69 -22.78 -0.70 -9.79
C LEU A 69 -21.53 0.09 -10.15
N PHE A 70 -21.21 1.13 -9.38
CA PHE A 70 -20.02 1.95 -9.61
C PHE A 70 -18.71 1.18 -9.37
N ILE A 71 -18.63 0.38 -8.30
CA ILE A 71 -17.47 -0.46 -8.01
C ILE A 71 -17.31 -1.52 -9.11
N THR A 72 -18.39 -2.22 -9.47
CA THR A 72 -18.39 -3.19 -10.56
C THR A 72 -17.91 -2.57 -11.87
N ALA A 73 -18.46 -1.39 -12.24
CA ALA A 73 -18.04 -0.66 -13.44
C ALA A 73 -16.55 -0.24 -13.36
N SER A 74 -16.06 0.13 -12.18
CA SER A 74 -14.65 0.50 -11.96
C SER A 74 -13.72 -0.71 -12.10
N LEU A 75 -14.13 -1.90 -11.64
CA LEU A 75 -13.38 -3.14 -11.82
C LEU A 75 -13.31 -3.53 -13.31
N VAL A 76 -14.44 -3.45 -14.03
CA VAL A 76 -14.48 -3.67 -15.48
C VAL A 76 -13.59 -2.66 -16.20
N SER A 77 -13.70 -1.38 -15.86
CA SER A 77 -12.89 -0.29 -16.42
C SER A 77 -11.40 -0.52 -16.20
N PHE A 78 -10.99 -0.99 -15.01
CA PHE A 78 -9.62 -1.36 -14.73
C PHE A 78 -9.11 -2.49 -15.66
N VAL A 79 -9.92 -3.53 -15.88
CA VAL A 79 -9.58 -4.63 -16.81
C VAL A 79 -9.47 -4.11 -18.25
N LEU A 80 -10.43 -3.31 -18.70
CA LEU A 80 -10.41 -2.73 -20.06
C LEU A 80 -9.20 -1.80 -20.23
N ALA A 81 -8.92 -0.94 -19.27
CA ALA A 81 -7.75 -0.06 -19.30
C ALA A 81 -6.44 -0.84 -19.26
N PHE A 82 -6.37 -1.95 -18.54
CA PHE A 82 -5.21 -2.86 -18.58
C PHE A 82 -5.00 -3.48 -19.97
N VAL A 83 -6.07 -3.78 -20.71
CA VAL A 83 -6.00 -4.31 -22.07
C VAL A 83 -5.59 -3.23 -23.07
N PHE A 84 -6.29 -2.09 -23.06
CA PHE A 84 -6.21 -1.09 -24.12
C PHE A 84 -5.22 0.04 -23.84
N PHE A 85 -5.15 0.55 -22.61
CA PHE A 85 -4.32 1.71 -22.28
C PHE A 85 -2.92 1.35 -21.81
N ARG A 86 -2.69 0.15 -21.24
CA ARG A 86 -1.34 -0.28 -20.83
C ARG A 86 -0.30 -0.20 -21.97
N PRO A 87 -0.56 -0.70 -23.19
CA PRO A 87 0.38 -0.56 -24.30
C PRO A 87 0.66 0.91 -24.65
N VAL A 88 -0.37 1.75 -24.61
CA VAL A 88 -0.28 3.19 -24.89
C VAL A 88 0.63 3.87 -23.86
N PHE A 89 0.39 3.66 -22.56
CA PHE A 89 1.23 4.23 -21.50
C PHE A 89 2.68 3.76 -21.58
N TYR A 90 2.93 2.49 -21.91
CA TYR A 90 4.30 2.02 -22.14
C TYR A 90 4.97 2.64 -23.36
N GLY A 91 4.20 3.00 -24.40
CA GLY A 91 4.67 3.77 -25.54
C GLY A 91 5.09 5.19 -25.15
N LEU A 92 4.27 5.86 -24.33
CA LEU A 92 4.55 7.21 -23.83
C LEU A 92 5.75 7.26 -22.87
N MET A 93 5.96 6.21 -22.07
CA MET A 93 7.06 6.11 -21.11
C MET A 93 8.35 5.57 -21.76
N ALA A 94 8.94 6.36 -22.66
CA ALA A 94 10.14 6.01 -23.42
C ALA A 94 11.46 6.02 -22.60
N PHE A 95 11.42 5.75 -21.29
CA PHE A 95 12.62 5.58 -20.48
C PHE A 95 12.86 4.13 -20.08
N ARG A 96 14.12 3.77 -19.85
CA ARG A 96 14.54 2.47 -19.30
C ARG A 96 15.64 2.67 -18.28
N PHE A 97 15.65 1.80 -17.28
CA PHE A 97 16.73 1.76 -16.31
C PHE A 97 17.79 0.74 -16.71
N SER A 98 19.05 1.13 -16.54
CA SER A 98 20.18 0.22 -16.60
C SER A 98 20.96 0.28 -15.29
N VAL A 99 21.28 -0.88 -14.73
CA VAL A 99 22.05 -1.01 -13.50
C VAL A 99 23.50 -1.18 -13.88
N ARG A 100 24.36 -0.33 -13.32
CA ARG A 100 25.80 -0.31 -13.63
C ARG A 100 26.62 -0.27 -12.35
N PRO A 101 27.87 -0.74 -12.38
CA PRO A 101 28.77 -0.54 -11.27
C PRO A 101 28.94 0.97 -10.97
N ALA A 102 28.94 1.34 -9.69
CA ALA A 102 29.21 2.72 -9.28
C ALA A 102 30.71 3.02 -9.36
N ALA A 103 31.11 4.29 -9.52
CA ALA A 103 32.53 4.68 -9.59
C ALA A 103 33.24 4.57 -8.23
N MET A 104 32.50 4.81 -7.13
CA MET A 104 33.03 4.81 -5.75
C MET A 104 32.32 3.76 -4.87
N GLN A 105 32.25 2.52 -5.35
CA GLN A 105 31.45 1.44 -4.73
C GLN A 105 31.79 1.23 -3.25
N GLY A 106 33.09 1.26 -2.91
CA GLY A 106 33.54 1.09 -1.53
C GLY A 106 33.05 2.20 -0.59
N LEU A 107 33.06 3.46 -1.04
CA LEU A 107 32.55 4.58 -0.27
C LEU A 107 31.03 4.49 -0.09
N TRP A 108 30.29 4.27 -1.16
CA TRP A 108 28.83 4.15 -1.12
C TRP A 108 28.36 3.01 -0.22
N ARG A 109 29.05 1.87 -0.28
CA ARG A 109 28.76 0.73 0.60
C ARG A 109 29.03 1.06 2.07
N LYS A 110 30.13 1.75 2.39
CA LYS A 110 30.42 2.20 3.76
C LYS A 110 29.37 3.19 4.27
N LEU A 111 28.98 4.18 3.46
CA LEU A 111 27.94 5.14 3.82
C LEU A 111 26.59 4.46 4.07
N ALA A 112 26.20 3.54 3.19
CA ALA A 112 24.95 2.79 3.33
C ALA A 112 24.94 1.86 4.55
N SER A 113 26.04 1.16 4.83
CA SER A 113 26.19 0.37 6.06
C SER A 113 26.18 1.27 7.30
N GLY A 114 26.86 2.42 7.25
CA GLY A 114 26.84 3.42 8.32
C GLY A 114 25.44 3.96 8.60
N TRP A 115 24.66 4.25 7.56
CA TRP A 115 23.25 4.64 7.68
C TRP A 115 22.39 3.55 8.32
N LEU A 116 22.54 2.29 7.90
CA LEU A 116 21.84 1.16 8.53
C LEU A 116 22.15 1.06 10.02
N LEU A 117 23.42 1.17 10.40
CA LEU A 117 23.86 1.11 11.80
C LEU A 117 23.36 2.32 12.60
N ALA A 118 23.45 3.53 12.03
CA ALA A 118 22.99 4.75 12.68
C ALA A 118 21.47 4.72 12.93
N THR A 119 20.67 4.31 11.94
CA THR A 119 19.22 4.17 12.12
C THR A 119 18.87 3.08 13.14
N SER A 120 19.55 1.92 13.11
CA SER A 120 19.36 0.89 14.13
C SER A 120 19.72 1.40 15.53
N ALA A 121 20.87 2.07 15.68
CA ALA A 121 21.32 2.62 16.96
C ALA A 121 20.35 3.68 17.50
N TYR A 122 19.84 4.55 16.62
CA TYR A 122 18.81 5.53 16.98
C TYR A 122 17.53 4.86 17.48
N MET A 123 16.98 3.91 16.71
CA MET A 123 15.73 3.25 17.08
C MET A 123 15.89 2.44 18.38
N ILE A 124 17.01 1.72 18.55
CA ILE A 124 17.33 0.99 19.80
C ILE A 124 17.47 1.97 20.96
N GLY A 125 18.28 3.02 20.81
CA GLY A 125 18.47 4.03 21.85
C GLY A 125 17.15 4.70 22.25
N PHE A 126 16.30 5.04 21.29
CA PHE A 126 14.98 5.60 21.57
C PHE A 126 14.12 4.63 22.38
N VAL A 127 14.04 3.36 21.97
CA VAL A 127 13.26 2.33 22.68
C VAL A 127 13.81 2.07 24.08
N VAL A 128 15.11 2.05 24.27
CA VAL A 128 15.72 1.85 25.61
C VAL A 128 15.39 3.02 26.53
N LEU A 129 15.43 4.25 26.02
CA LEU A 129 15.21 5.46 26.83
C LEU A 129 13.73 5.79 27.05
N ASN A 130 12.86 5.51 26.08
CA ASN A 130 11.46 5.96 26.05
C ASN A 130 10.45 4.82 25.80
N GLY A 131 10.87 3.56 25.86
CA GLY A 131 10.04 2.41 25.44
C GLY A 131 8.85 2.09 26.36
N ALA A 132 8.80 2.69 27.54
CA ALA A 132 7.65 2.63 28.43
C ALA A 132 6.49 3.48 27.89
N ASP A 133 6.78 4.63 27.29
CA ASP A 133 5.79 5.61 26.80
C ASP A 133 5.38 5.38 25.35
N LEU A 134 6.03 4.42 24.68
CA LEU A 134 5.65 3.97 23.34
C LEU A 134 4.32 3.22 23.39
N SER A 135 3.29 3.87 22.87
CA SER A 135 1.95 3.31 22.71
C SER A 135 1.34 3.77 21.40
N TRP A 136 0.22 3.16 21.02
CA TRP A 136 -0.56 3.61 19.87
C TRP A 136 -1.04 5.07 20.02
N TYR A 137 -1.47 5.46 21.22
CA TYR A 137 -1.99 6.81 21.50
C TYR A 137 -0.93 7.90 21.33
N SER A 138 0.29 7.67 21.81
CA SER A 138 1.39 8.63 21.64
C SER A 138 1.80 8.79 20.17
N ALA A 139 1.54 7.78 19.33
CA ALA A 139 1.91 7.76 17.92
C ALA A 139 0.87 8.36 16.96
N GLN A 140 -0.31 8.76 17.44
CA GLN A 140 -1.41 9.27 16.61
C GLN A 140 -1.66 10.78 16.72
N GLN A 141 -0.84 11.52 17.48
CA GLN A 141 -1.05 12.97 17.64
C GLN A 141 -0.70 13.75 16.37
N ASP A 142 -1.62 14.59 15.87
CA ASP A 142 -1.47 15.33 14.60
C ASP A 142 -0.22 16.24 14.58
N ASP A 143 0.15 16.80 15.74
CA ASP A 143 1.27 17.73 15.91
C ASP A 143 2.59 17.06 16.33
N LEU A 144 2.73 15.74 16.16
CA LEU A 144 3.94 14.98 16.53
C LEU A 144 5.26 15.63 16.10
N ARG A 145 5.28 16.32 14.95
CA ARG A 145 6.48 16.98 14.42
C ARG A 145 6.92 18.18 15.25
N SER A 146 5.98 18.93 15.83
CA SER A 146 6.27 20.09 16.66
C SER A 146 6.37 19.71 18.14
N THR A 147 5.56 18.77 18.63
CA THR A 147 5.48 18.41 20.05
C THR A 147 6.49 17.34 20.47
N ALA A 148 6.78 16.36 19.60
CA ALA A 148 7.67 15.24 19.91
C ALA A 148 8.53 14.83 18.70
N PRO A 149 9.47 15.70 18.26
CA PRO A 149 10.23 15.49 17.02
C PRO A 149 11.05 14.20 17.00
N ALA A 150 11.51 13.72 18.16
CA ALA A 150 12.21 12.45 18.28
C ALA A 150 11.26 11.25 18.04
N LEU A 151 10.03 11.30 18.57
CA LEU A 151 9.03 10.26 18.29
C LEU A 151 8.60 10.29 16.81
N ALA A 152 8.42 11.48 16.24
CA ALA A 152 8.15 11.63 14.81
C ALA A 152 9.27 11.02 13.94
N LEU A 153 10.54 11.21 14.33
CA LEU A 153 11.68 10.62 13.65
C LEU A 153 11.73 9.09 13.81
N LEU A 154 11.41 8.55 15.00
CA LEU A 154 11.26 7.11 15.18
C LEU A 154 10.19 6.54 14.24
N ILE A 155 8.99 7.14 14.21
CA ILE A 155 7.89 6.70 13.35
C ILE A 155 8.30 6.76 11.89
N PHE A 156 9.00 7.83 11.46
CA PHE A 156 9.56 7.92 10.12
C PHE A 156 10.51 6.76 9.81
N PHE A 157 11.45 6.45 10.72
CA PHE A 157 12.37 5.33 10.52
C PHE A 157 11.65 3.98 10.48
N VAL A 158 10.66 3.74 11.34
CA VAL A 158 9.83 2.52 11.31
C VAL A 158 9.11 2.37 9.97
N LYS A 159 8.55 3.46 9.43
CA LYS A 159 7.88 3.45 8.11
C LYS A 159 8.86 3.15 6.98
N ILE A 160 10.07 3.70 7.01
CA ILE A 160 11.14 3.36 6.05
C ILE A 160 11.61 1.91 6.24
N ASP A 161 11.57 1.41 7.47
CA ASP A 161 12.10 0.09 7.83
C ASP A 161 11.36 -1.05 7.15
N VAL A 162 10.07 -0.86 6.87
CA VAL A 162 9.26 -1.77 6.04
C VAL A 162 9.98 -2.10 4.72
N GLY A 163 10.51 -1.07 4.04
CA GLY A 163 11.26 -1.24 2.79
C GLY A 163 12.69 -1.73 3.03
N THR A 164 13.31 -1.32 4.14
CA THR A 164 14.66 -1.75 4.50
C THR A 164 14.70 -3.26 4.78
N LEU A 165 13.65 -3.84 5.37
CA LEU A 165 13.54 -5.29 5.54
C LEU A 165 13.46 -6.03 4.19
N VAL A 166 12.75 -5.48 3.20
CA VAL A 166 12.74 -6.03 1.83
C VAL A 166 14.14 -5.96 1.20
N VAL A 167 14.87 -4.86 1.41
CA VAL A 167 16.27 -4.70 0.98
C VAL A 167 17.16 -5.77 1.63
N LEU A 168 17.10 -5.91 2.95
CA LEU A 168 17.91 -6.87 3.70
C LEU A 168 17.58 -8.32 3.33
N TYR A 169 16.30 -8.66 3.17
CA TYR A 169 15.89 -9.95 2.66
C TYR A 169 16.50 -10.22 1.29
N ARG A 170 16.49 -9.24 0.40
CA ARG A 170 17.03 -9.39 -0.95
C ARG A 170 18.55 -9.60 -0.94
N LEU A 171 19.28 -8.84 -0.12
CA LEU A 171 20.71 -9.03 0.10
C LEU A 171 21.01 -10.42 0.68
N ALA A 172 20.20 -10.90 1.61
CA ALA A 172 20.34 -12.22 2.20
C ALA A 172 20.18 -13.34 1.16
N ARG A 173 19.19 -13.21 0.27
CA ARG A 173 18.98 -14.14 -0.86
C ARG A 173 20.13 -14.12 -1.86
N GLN A 174 20.74 -12.96 -2.07
CA GLN A 174 21.93 -12.80 -2.93
C GLN A 174 23.24 -13.20 -2.24
N ARG A 175 23.20 -13.55 -0.96
CA ARG A 175 24.38 -13.84 -0.11
C ARG A 175 25.38 -12.67 -0.06
N VAL A 176 24.88 -11.44 -0.12
CA VAL A 176 25.73 -10.24 0.01
C VAL A 176 26.04 -10.02 1.48
N HIS A 177 27.31 -10.17 1.85
CA HIS A 177 27.76 -9.96 3.23
C HIS A 177 27.89 -8.46 3.55
N LEU A 178 27.16 -7.97 4.54
CA LEU A 178 27.33 -6.59 5.03
C LEU A 178 28.61 -6.45 5.86
N ILE A 179 28.87 -7.44 6.70
CA ILE A 179 30.06 -7.57 7.55
C ILE A 179 30.75 -8.88 7.14
N PRO A 180 32.08 -8.88 6.92
CA PRO A 180 32.82 -10.11 6.65
C PRO A 180 32.50 -11.20 7.70
N HIS A 181 32.35 -12.45 7.27
CA HIS A 181 32.07 -13.61 8.12
C HIS A 181 30.72 -13.65 8.84
N VAL A 182 29.93 -12.56 8.81
CA VAL A 182 28.56 -12.56 9.36
C VAL A 182 27.57 -13.04 8.31
N SER A 183 26.65 -13.93 8.70
CA SER A 183 25.58 -14.41 7.83
C SER A 183 24.76 -13.24 7.26
N PRO A 184 24.51 -13.17 5.94
CA PRO A 184 23.65 -12.16 5.32
C PRO A 184 22.21 -12.15 5.86
N TRP A 185 21.77 -13.27 6.45
CA TRP A 185 20.45 -13.39 7.08
C TRP A 185 20.37 -12.73 8.46
N LEU A 186 21.50 -12.61 9.17
CA LEU A 186 21.49 -12.10 10.55
C LEU A 186 20.95 -10.65 10.64
N PRO A 187 21.39 -9.69 9.80
CA PRO A 187 20.84 -8.34 9.81
C PRO A 187 19.33 -8.31 9.54
N PHE A 188 18.84 -9.16 8.63
CA PHE A 188 17.41 -9.27 8.32
C PHE A 188 16.63 -9.80 9.53
N VAL A 189 17.10 -10.87 10.18
CA VAL A 189 16.41 -11.48 11.33
C VAL A 189 16.40 -10.54 12.53
N VAL A 190 17.56 -9.97 12.89
CA VAL A 190 17.68 -9.08 14.05
C VAL A 190 16.83 -7.83 13.85
N ARG A 191 16.95 -7.18 12.68
CA ARG A 191 16.18 -5.96 12.40
C ARG A 191 14.69 -6.26 12.23
N GLY A 192 14.33 -7.40 11.65
CA GLY A 192 12.94 -7.85 11.53
C GLY A 192 12.30 -8.10 12.89
N ALA A 193 13.00 -8.78 13.81
CA ALA A 193 12.51 -8.99 15.18
C ALA A 193 12.31 -7.66 15.91
N PHE A 194 13.25 -6.72 15.75
CA PHE A 194 13.16 -5.41 16.37
C PHE A 194 12.03 -4.54 15.77
N PHE A 195 11.85 -4.59 14.45
CA PHE A 195 10.72 -3.97 13.75
C PHE A 195 9.38 -4.52 14.26
N LEU A 196 9.25 -5.84 14.41
CA LEU A 196 8.05 -6.47 14.97
C LEU A 196 7.80 -6.02 16.41
N PHE A 197 8.84 -5.90 17.24
CA PHE A 197 8.73 -5.38 18.59
C PHE A 197 8.20 -3.93 18.62
N ILE A 198 8.76 -3.04 17.81
CA ILE A 198 8.33 -1.64 17.75
C ILE A 198 6.90 -1.53 17.19
N THR A 199 6.60 -2.22 16.10
CA THR A 199 5.26 -2.17 15.48
C THR A 199 4.18 -2.74 16.41
N PHE A 200 4.51 -3.76 17.20
CA PHE A 200 3.65 -4.26 18.26
C PHE A 200 3.38 -3.20 19.33
N LYS A 201 4.43 -2.55 19.86
CA LYS A 201 4.31 -1.44 20.82
C LYS A 201 3.50 -0.25 20.29
N LEU A 202 3.69 0.11 19.02
CA LEU A 202 2.96 1.20 18.35
C LEU A 202 1.56 0.80 17.90
N GLY A 203 1.16 -0.48 17.99
CA GLY A 203 -0.11 -0.99 17.47
C GLY A 203 -0.26 -0.89 15.95
N ASN A 204 0.85 -0.79 15.20
CA ASN A 204 0.86 -0.46 13.78
C ASN A 204 0.81 -1.71 12.89
N ARG A 205 -0.40 -2.23 12.73
CA ARG A 205 -0.75 -3.43 11.96
C ARG A 205 -0.47 -3.31 10.46
N THR A 206 -0.66 -2.13 9.88
CA THR A 206 -0.54 -1.91 8.43
C THR A 206 0.88 -2.07 7.92
N ASP A 207 1.88 -1.70 8.72
CA ASP A 207 3.29 -1.78 8.32
C ASP A 207 3.78 -3.23 8.27
N VAL A 208 3.28 -4.06 9.19
CA VAL A 208 3.52 -5.50 9.21
C VAL A 208 2.95 -6.14 7.93
N LEU A 209 1.68 -5.86 7.63
CA LEU A 209 1.03 -6.33 6.41
C LEU A 209 1.80 -5.86 5.15
N ALA A 210 2.18 -4.59 5.09
CA ALA A 210 2.95 -4.00 3.99
C ALA A 210 4.28 -4.74 3.77
N CYS A 211 5.06 -4.98 4.83
CA CYS A 211 6.32 -5.72 4.73
C CYS A 211 6.08 -7.10 4.13
N PHE A 212 5.07 -7.81 4.62
CA PHE A 212 4.73 -9.15 4.13
C PHE A 212 4.27 -9.18 2.69
N LEU A 213 3.46 -8.21 2.26
CA LEU A 213 3.02 -8.11 0.86
C LEU A 213 4.19 -7.84 -0.09
N GLY A 214 5.16 -7.02 0.33
CA GLY A 214 6.38 -6.81 -0.45
C GLY A 214 7.20 -8.09 -0.63
N LEU A 215 7.42 -8.84 0.46
CA LEU A 215 8.12 -10.13 0.40
C LEU A 215 7.35 -11.16 -0.43
N ALA A 216 6.03 -11.24 -0.27
CA ALA A 216 5.17 -12.15 -1.01
C ALA A 216 5.18 -11.84 -2.51
N LEU A 217 5.01 -10.58 -2.92
CA LEU A 217 5.04 -10.19 -4.32
C LEU A 217 6.41 -10.49 -4.95
N MET A 218 7.49 -10.23 -4.22
CA MET A 218 8.85 -10.54 -4.68
C MET A 218 9.06 -12.05 -4.90
N GLU A 219 8.66 -12.92 -3.98
CA GLU A 219 8.84 -14.37 -4.12
C GLU A 219 7.85 -14.98 -5.13
N MET A 220 6.59 -14.55 -5.12
CA MET A 220 5.59 -15.00 -6.07
C MET A 220 5.93 -14.56 -7.49
N SER A 221 6.56 -13.39 -7.69
CA SER A 221 6.99 -12.96 -9.02
C SER A 221 8.02 -13.90 -9.67
N GLN A 222 8.82 -14.60 -8.87
CA GLN A 222 9.87 -15.51 -9.34
C GLN A 222 9.36 -16.92 -9.68
N THR A 223 8.17 -17.28 -9.20
CA THR A 223 7.70 -18.66 -9.23
C THR A 223 6.42 -18.81 -10.06
N ARG A 224 6.25 -19.95 -10.72
CA ARG A 224 4.95 -20.30 -11.33
C ARG A 224 4.00 -20.71 -10.20
N LEU A 225 2.73 -20.34 -10.31
CA LEU A 225 1.71 -20.79 -9.36
C LEU A 225 1.69 -22.32 -9.34
N SER A 226 1.90 -22.90 -8.15
CA SER A 226 1.80 -24.33 -7.90
C SER A 226 1.09 -24.53 -6.57
N VAL A 227 0.48 -25.70 -6.37
CA VAL A 227 -0.24 -26.03 -5.13
C VAL A 227 0.65 -25.83 -3.90
N ARG A 228 1.94 -26.21 -3.96
CA ARG A 228 2.89 -26.00 -2.86
C ARG A 228 3.10 -24.53 -2.52
N ILE A 229 3.15 -23.66 -3.52
CA ILE A 229 3.29 -22.21 -3.31
C ILE A 229 1.99 -21.63 -2.76
N MET A 230 0.84 -22.10 -3.24
CA MET A 230 -0.46 -21.70 -2.69
C MET A 230 -0.58 -22.09 -1.21
N LEU A 231 -0.22 -23.32 -0.84
CA LEU A 231 -0.22 -23.76 0.57
C LEU A 231 0.74 -22.93 1.44
N ARG A 232 1.93 -22.61 0.94
CA ARG A 232 2.87 -21.71 1.64
C ARG A 232 2.30 -20.31 1.79
N ALA A 233 1.69 -19.76 0.74
CA ALA A 233 1.05 -18.46 0.78
C ALA A 233 -0.15 -18.43 1.75
N LEU A 234 -0.94 -19.51 1.81
CA LEU A 234 -2.03 -19.67 2.77
C LEU A 234 -1.52 -19.75 4.21
N PHE A 235 -0.53 -20.59 4.48
CA PHE A 235 0.09 -20.67 5.79
C PHE A 235 0.71 -19.33 6.23
N PHE A 236 1.38 -18.66 5.30
CA PHE A 236 1.95 -17.34 5.54
C PHE A 236 0.86 -16.30 5.78
N GLY A 237 -0.22 -16.30 4.99
CA GLY A 237 -1.38 -15.45 5.19
C GLY A 237 -2.02 -15.67 6.56
N PHE A 238 -2.16 -16.94 6.98
CA PHE A 238 -2.62 -17.28 8.32
C PHE A 238 -1.71 -16.68 9.40
N LEU A 239 -0.39 -16.83 9.29
CA LEU A 239 0.58 -16.26 10.23
C LEU A 239 0.44 -14.73 10.32
N VAL A 240 0.31 -14.04 9.18
CA VAL A 240 0.10 -12.59 9.14
C VAL A 240 -1.20 -12.23 9.85
N VAL A 241 -2.31 -12.86 9.51
CA VAL A 241 -3.61 -12.61 10.14
C VAL A 241 -3.55 -12.86 11.66
N SER A 242 -2.92 -13.95 12.10
CA SER A 242 -2.72 -14.23 13.53
C SER A 242 -1.91 -13.13 14.23
N LEU A 243 -0.86 -12.60 13.58
CA LEU A 243 -0.07 -11.50 14.14
C LEU A 243 -0.86 -10.19 14.20
N LEU A 244 -1.66 -9.88 13.17
CA LEU A 244 -2.54 -8.71 13.18
C LEU A 244 -3.59 -8.80 14.30
N LEU A 245 -4.16 -9.99 14.51
CA LEU A 245 -5.10 -10.27 15.61
C LEU A 245 -4.44 -10.16 16.98
N LEU A 246 -3.20 -10.63 17.11
CA LEU A 246 -2.45 -10.50 18.36
C LEU A 246 -2.16 -9.03 18.70
N ILE A 247 -1.69 -8.24 17.73
CA ILE A 247 -1.47 -6.80 17.92
C ILE A 247 -2.78 -6.10 18.31
N GLU A 248 -3.90 -6.48 17.68
CA GLU A 248 -5.21 -5.92 18.02
C GLU A 248 -5.65 -6.24 19.45
N ALA A 249 -5.53 -7.51 19.87
CA ALA A 249 -5.88 -7.92 21.23
C ALA A 249 -5.10 -7.13 22.30
N THR A 250 -3.89 -6.67 21.98
CA THR A 250 -3.04 -5.90 22.89
C THR A 250 -3.22 -4.39 22.80
N ARG A 251 -3.89 -3.88 21.77
CA ARG A 251 -4.16 -2.44 21.61
C ARG A 251 -5.33 -1.97 22.47
N TYR A 252 -6.23 -2.89 22.84
CA TYR A 252 -7.45 -2.58 23.59
C TYR A 252 -7.45 -3.32 24.93
N SER A 253 -7.34 -2.59 26.04
CA SER A 253 -7.84 -3.06 27.33
C SER A 253 -9.34 -2.77 27.38
N ASP A 254 -10.18 -3.77 27.06
CA ASP A 254 -11.58 -3.97 27.47
C ASP A 254 -12.64 -2.82 27.49
N SER A 255 -12.38 -1.56 27.15
CA SER A 255 -13.34 -0.46 27.42
C SER A 255 -14.15 0.09 26.23
N ASP A 256 -13.67 -0.01 24.98
CA ASP A 256 -14.22 0.83 23.89
C ASP A 256 -14.97 0.07 22.79
N VAL A 257 -15.16 -1.25 22.96
CA VAL A 257 -15.98 -2.05 22.06
C VAL A 257 -17.01 -2.79 22.91
N ALA A 258 -18.27 -2.36 22.85
CA ALA A 258 -19.38 -3.05 23.49
C ALA A 258 -19.31 -4.58 23.22
N PRO A 259 -19.33 -5.44 24.25
CA PRO A 259 -19.39 -6.88 24.03
C PRO A 259 -20.84 -7.33 23.72
N PRO A 260 -21.06 -8.40 22.90
CA PRO A 260 -20.08 -9.28 22.27
C PRO A 260 -20.21 -9.31 20.73
N ALA A 261 -19.49 -8.46 19.99
CA ALA A 261 -19.35 -8.65 18.54
C ALA A 261 -18.33 -9.78 18.24
N PRO A 262 -18.63 -10.71 17.30
CA PRO A 262 -17.69 -11.74 16.87
C PRO A 262 -16.34 -11.15 16.40
N THR A 263 -15.23 -11.87 16.61
CA THR A 263 -13.88 -11.42 16.22
C THR A 263 -13.76 -11.07 14.74
N SER A 264 -14.53 -11.76 13.88
CA SER A 264 -14.62 -11.48 12.44
C SER A 264 -15.14 -10.08 12.17
N VAL A 265 -16.20 -9.65 12.88
CA VAL A 265 -16.78 -8.31 12.78
C VAL A 265 -15.76 -7.26 13.26
N LYS A 266 -15.09 -7.50 14.39
CA LYS A 266 -14.06 -6.57 14.90
C LYS A 266 -12.91 -6.35 13.92
N LEU A 267 -12.48 -7.40 13.21
CA LEU A 267 -11.41 -7.30 12.22
C LEU A 267 -11.87 -6.61 10.92
N LEU A 268 -13.07 -6.95 10.44
CA LEU A 268 -13.63 -6.37 9.22
C LEU A 268 -13.98 -4.89 9.38
N VAL A 269 -14.64 -4.52 10.49
CA VAL A 269 -15.14 -3.16 10.75
C VAL A 269 -14.03 -2.12 10.88
N LYS A 270 -12.83 -2.50 11.33
CA LYS A 270 -11.74 -1.54 11.53
C LYS A 270 -10.80 -1.40 10.33
N ASP A 271 -10.42 -2.51 9.71
CA ASP A 271 -9.36 -2.49 8.68
C ASP A 271 -9.90 -2.52 7.25
N TYR A 272 -11.11 -3.01 7.01
CA TYR A 272 -11.65 -3.25 5.66
C TYR A 272 -12.93 -2.49 5.35
N TYR A 273 -13.78 -2.22 6.35
CA TYR A 273 -15.02 -1.46 6.16
C TYR A 273 -14.78 0.04 5.91
N PRO A 274 -14.00 0.77 6.74
CA PRO A 274 -13.97 2.24 6.68
C PRO A 274 -13.55 2.81 5.32
N PRO A 275 -12.55 2.26 4.59
CA PRO A 275 -12.16 2.71 3.25
C PRO A 275 -13.33 2.98 2.31
N ALA A 276 -14.14 1.96 2.02
CA ALA A 276 -15.17 2.06 1.00
C ALA A 276 -16.41 2.83 1.48
N HIS A 277 -16.59 3.03 2.78
CA HIS A 277 -17.64 3.91 3.29
C HIS A 277 -17.45 5.37 2.87
N MET A 278 -16.22 5.78 2.51
CA MET A 278 -15.98 7.08 1.90
C MET A 278 -16.64 7.22 0.52
N LEU A 279 -16.76 6.12 -0.24
CA LEU A 279 -17.54 6.12 -1.48
C LEU A 279 -19.02 6.29 -1.18
N PHE A 280 -19.54 5.58 -0.17
CA PHE A 280 -20.94 5.66 0.22
C PHE A 280 -21.29 7.08 0.70
N ALA A 281 -20.44 7.68 1.52
CA ALA A 281 -20.57 9.07 1.95
C ALA A 281 -20.57 10.01 0.75
N ALA A 282 -19.57 9.92 -0.14
CA ALA A 282 -19.51 10.78 -1.32
C ALA A 282 -20.76 10.68 -2.20
N MET A 283 -21.34 9.48 -2.35
CA MET A 283 -22.60 9.27 -3.08
C MET A 283 -23.82 9.83 -2.33
N ALA A 284 -23.90 9.61 -1.02
CA ALA A 284 -25.02 10.08 -0.19
C ALA A 284 -25.13 11.61 -0.18
N TYR A 285 -23.98 12.29 -0.17
CA TYR A 285 -23.89 13.75 -0.20
C TYR A 285 -23.77 14.33 -1.61
N ASP A 286 -23.81 13.49 -2.66
CA ASP A 286 -23.60 13.87 -4.07
C ASP A 286 -22.35 14.76 -4.27
N TYR A 287 -21.26 14.43 -3.57
CA TYR A 287 -20.05 15.26 -3.55
C TYR A 287 -19.19 15.00 -4.79
N VAL A 288 -19.39 15.80 -5.83
CA VAL A 288 -18.59 15.80 -7.06
C VAL A 288 -17.85 17.14 -7.19
N SER A 289 -16.54 17.11 -6.92
CA SER A 289 -15.64 18.25 -7.05
C SER A 289 -14.35 17.85 -7.77
N PRO A 290 -14.29 17.99 -9.11
CA PRO A 290 -13.10 17.65 -9.89
C PRO A 290 -11.88 18.49 -9.48
N TRP A 291 -12.10 19.74 -9.07
CA TRP A 291 -11.04 20.65 -8.69
C TRP A 291 -10.40 20.26 -7.36
N GLU A 292 -11.20 19.86 -6.37
CA GLU A 292 -10.71 19.31 -5.10
C GLU A 292 -9.83 18.08 -5.33
N VAL A 293 -10.23 17.18 -6.24
CA VAL A 293 -9.44 16.00 -6.63
C VAL A 293 -8.09 16.41 -7.21
N ILE A 294 -8.06 17.39 -8.11
CA ILE A 294 -6.81 17.88 -8.72
C ILE A 294 -5.92 18.56 -7.68
N GLU A 295 -6.45 19.52 -6.92
CA GLU A 295 -5.70 20.27 -5.91
C GLU A 295 -5.14 19.35 -4.82
N SER A 296 -5.99 18.47 -4.26
CA SER A 296 -5.55 17.51 -3.26
C SER A 296 -4.48 16.58 -3.81
N ASN A 297 -4.66 16.03 -5.02
CA ASN A 297 -3.67 15.09 -5.55
C ASN A 297 -2.34 15.74 -5.93
N THR A 298 -2.36 16.92 -6.55
CA THR A 298 -1.14 17.66 -6.88
C THR A 298 -0.40 18.12 -5.63
N SER A 299 -1.12 18.68 -4.65
CA SER A 299 -0.54 19.19 -3.42
C SER A 299 0.03 18.08 -2.55
N ASN A 300 -0.68 16.96 -2.44
CA ASN A 300 -0.25 15.82 -1.62
C ASN A 300 0.75 14.90 -2.32
N ALA A 301 0.91 15.01 -3.64
CA ALA A 301 2.01 14.38 -4.38
C ALA A 301 3.36 15.04 -4.10
N ALA A 302 3.38 16.30 -3.64
CA ALA A 302 4.58 16.98 -3.16
C ALA A 302 4.67 16.89 -1.62
N ILE A 303 5.88 16.97 -1.07
CA ILE A 303 6.04 17.11 0.39
C ILE A 303 5.77 18.58 0.75
N LEU A 304 5.17 18.80 1.94
CA LEU A 304 5.14 20.09 2.66
C LEU A 304 4.07 21.11 2.24
N LEU A 305 3.18 20.83 1.29
CA LEU A 305 2.12 21.78 0.92
C LEU A 305 0.94 21.82 1.90
N GLY A 306 0.81 20.84 2.80
CA GLY A 306 -0.15 20.92 3.91
C GLY A 306 -1.64 20.93 3.50
N TYR A 307 -1.96 20.65 2.24
CA TYR A 307 -3.34 20.60 1.72
C TYR A 307 -4.11 19.34 2.17
N PRO A 308 -5.38 19.43 2.60
CA PRO A 308 -6.18 18.29 3.07
C PRO A 308 -6.17 17.07 2.13
N TYR A 309 -6.27 15.87 2.68
CA TYR A 309 -6.49 14.67 1.86
C TYR A 309 -7.97 14.59 1.48
N LEU A 310 -8.31 13.94 0.35
CA LEU A 310 -9.71 13.76 -0.06
C LEU A 310 -10.56 13.05 1.01
N GLN A 311 -9.90 12.21 1.79
CA GLN A 311 -10.46 11.57 2.96
C GLN A 311 -10.96 12.55 4.01
N GLU A 312 -10.16 13.56 4.33
CA GLU A 312 -10.50 14.59 5.31
C GLU A 312 -11.68 15.40 4.80
N THR A 313 -11.64 15.83 3.54
CA THR A 313 -12.72 16.59 2.88
C THR A 313 -14.07 15.88 2.94
N ILE A 314 -14.11 14.56 2.66
CA ILE A 314 -15.36 13.80 2.73
C ILE A 314 -15.74 13.48 4.19
N THR A 315 -14.78 13.22 5.08
CA THR A 315 -15.05 12.94 6.49
C THR A 315 -15.72 14.16 7.14
N ASP A 316 -15.29 15.37 6.79
CA ASP A 316 -15.85 16.62 7.31
C ASP A 316 -17.35 16.79 7.02
N LEU A 317 -17.87 16.17 5.95
CA LEU A 317 -19.29 16.25 5.57
C LEU A 317 -20.23 15.57 6.57
N PHE A 318 -19.77 14.52 7.26
CA PHE A 318 -20.61 13.72 8.17
C PHE A 318 -20.01 13.57 9.58
N ARG A 319 -18.72 13.88 9.74
CA ARG A 319 -17.88 13.69 10.93
C ARG A 319 -16.83 14.79 11.09
N PRO A 320 -17.23 16.07 11.18
CA PRO A 320 -16.28 17.18 11.33
C PRO A 320 -15.43 17.07 12.61
N ASP A 321 -15.90 16.36 13.63
CA ASP A 321 -15.19 16.09 14.88
C ASP A 321 -14.00 15.11 14.73
N LEU A 322 -13.98 14.31 13.66
CA LEU A 322 -12.95 13.30 13.38
C LEU A 322 -12.18 13.55 12.08
N ALA A 323 -12.49 14.64 11.36
CA ALA A 323 -11.87 14.97 10.09
C ALA A 323 -10.46 15.54 10.30
N THR A 324 -9.45 14.66 10.43
CA THR A 324 -8.05 15.09 10.43
C THR A 324 -7.22 14.34 9.39
N ARG A 325 -6.00 14.83 9.14
CA ARG A 325 -5.05 14.23 8.20
C ARG A 325 -4.48 12.89 8.65
N SER A 326 -4.49 12.63 9.96
CA SER A 326 -3.85 11.46 10.58
C SER A 326 -4.86 10.51 11.22
N VAL A 327 -6.03 11.04 11.57
CA VAL A 327 -7.11 10.34 12.26
C VAL A 327 -8.39 10.52 11.45
N GLY A 328 -9.09 9.42 11.19
CA GLY A 328 -10.32 9.41 10.39
C GLY A 328 -10.56 8.06 9.73
N TYR A 329 -11.59 8.00 8.89
CA TYR A 329 -11.87 6.83 8.06
C TYR A 329 -10.76 6.71 7.02
N ALA A 330 -10.23 5.51 6.77
CA ALA A 330 -9.33 5.35 5.63
C ALA A 330 -10.08 5.71 4.32
N PHE A 331 -9.36 6.06 3.25
CA PHE A 331 -9.98 6.34 1.95
C PHE A 331 -10.05 5.07 1.11
N TYR A 332 -10.95 5.01 0.14
CA TYR A 332 -10.92 3.99 -0.91
C TYR A 332 -10.64 4.67 -2.23
N VAL A 333 -9.57 4.26 -2.92
CA VAL A 333 -9.08 4.98 -4.11
C VAL A 333 -10.14 5.13 -5.21
N LEU A 334 -11.15 4.25 -5.29
CA LEU A 334 -12.23 4.39 -6.26
C LEU A 334 -13.17 5.57 -5.98
N THR A 335 -13.25 6.04 -4.74
CA THR A 335 -13.98 7.25 -4.34
C THR A 335 -13.45 8.47 -5.08
N GLU A 336 -12.15 8.53 -5.37
CA GLU A 336 -11.54 9.62 -6.15
C GLU A 336 -12.20 9.80 -7.52
N GLY A 337 -12.47 8.70 -8.22
CA GLY A 337 -13.17 8.74 -9.50
C GLY A 337 -14.59 9.32 -9.37
N PHE A 338 -15.33 8.91 -8.34
CA PHE A 338 -16.67 9.46 -8.09
C PHE A 338 -16.61 10.96 -7.81
N MET A 339 -15.71 11.40 -6.93
CA MET A 339 -15.52 12.82 -6.66
C MET A 339 -15.11 13.61 -7.91
N PHE A 340 -14.41 12.99 -8.86
CA PHE A 340 -13.97 13.66 -10.08
C PHE A 340 -15.07 13.79 -11.15
N MET A 341 -15.93 12.78 -11.34
CA MET A 341 -16.88 12.73 -12.47
C MET A 341 -18.25 12.10 -12.13
N GLY A 342 -18.60 12.03 -10.85
CA GLY A 342 -19.79 11.32 -10.37
C GLY A 342 -19.79 9.86 -10.83
N TYR A 343 -20.94 9.37 -11.30
CA TYR A 343 -21.06 7.99 -11.79
C TYR A 343 -20.14 7.66 -12.97
N TRP A 344 -19.75 8.62 -13.82
CA TRP A 344 -18.78 8.38 -14.89
C TRP A 344 -17.32 8.23 -14.39
N GLY A 345 -17.11 8.48 -13.10
CA GLY A 345 -15.85 8.31 -12.38
C GLY A 345 -15.22 6.93 -12.49
N PHE A 346 -15.98 5.89 -12.84
CA PHE A 346 -15.41 4.56 -13.08
C PHE A 346 -14.39 4.56 -14.24
N LEU A 347 -14.55 5.46 -15.23
CA LEU A 347 -13.60 5.63 -16.33
C LEU A 347 -12.29 6.25 -15.83
N TYR A 348 -12.40 7.26 -14.96
CA TYR A 348 -11.26 7.89 -14.29
C TYR A 348 -10.44 6.84 -13.52
N ASN A 349 -11.11 6.03 -12.69
CA ASN A 349 -10.49 4.97 -11.91
C ASN A 349 -9.70 3.99 -12.80
N GLY A 350 -10.28 3.53 -13.91
CA GLY A 350 -9.58 2.63 -14.83
C GLY A 350 -8.30 3.25 -15.41
N VAL A 351 -8.39 4.48 -15.91
CA VAL A 351 -7.28 5.15 -16.60
C VAL A 351 -6.15 5.54 -15.62
N VAL A 352 -6.50 6.22 -14.52
CA VAL A 352 -5.51 6.78 -13.59
C VAL A 352 -4.76 5.68 -12.84
N LEU A 353 -5.47 4.65 -12.36
CA LEU A 353 -4.83 3.54 -11.65
C LEU A 353 -3.91 2.73 -12.56
N ILE A 354 -4.32 2.50 -13.81
CA ILE A 354 -3.46 1.83 -14.80
C ILE A 354 -2.25 2.68 -15.16
N ALA A 355 -2.40 4.00 -15.29
CA ALA A 355 -1.27 4.91 -15.52
C ALA A 355 -0.25 4.85 -14.37
N GLY A 356 -0.70 4.94 -13.12
CA GLY A 356 0.13 4.83 -11.93
C GLY A 356 0.87 3.49 -11.82
N LEU A 357 0.17 2.37 -12.06
CA LEU A 357 0.80 1.05 -12.09
C LEU A 357 1.75 0.88 -13.28
N CYS A 358 1.46 1.47 -14.44
CA CYS A 358 2.39 1.45 -15.57
C CYS A 358 3.69 2.18 -15.23
N LEU A 359 3.62 3.32 -14.54
CA LEU A 359 4.79 4.06 -14.04
C LEU A 359 5.62 3.17 -13.10
N TRP A 360 5.01 2.61 -12.06
CA TRP A 360 5.69 1.70 -11.13
C TRP A 360 6.32 0.51 -11.84
N ARG A 361 5.57 -0.14 -12.74
CA ARG A 361 6.06 -1.30 -13.48
C ARG A 361 7.22 -0.95 -14.40
N ARG A 362 7.17 0.22 -15.02
CA ARG A 362 8.24 0.72 -15.88
C ARG A 362 9.51 0.98 -15.06
N MET A 363 9.36 1.51 -13.85
CA MET A 363 10.49 1.66 -12.93
C MET A 363 11.07 0.33 -12.48
N ALA A 364 10.23 -0.66 -12.19
CA ALA A 364 10.62 -2.03 -11.87
C ALA A 364 11.23 -2.82 -13.05
N THR A 365 11.43 -2.19 -14.23
CA THR A 365 11.98 -2.84 -15.42
C THR A 365 13.35 -2.28 -15.78
N SER A 366 14.38 -3.08 -15.54
CA SER A 366 15.78 -2.81 -15.88
C SER A 366 16.48 -4.03 -16.47
N ASP A 367 17.75 -3.88 -16.86
CA ASP A 367 18.64 -4.98 -17.26
C ASP A 367 19.06 -5.91 -16.11
N SER A 368 18.79 -5.54 -14.84
CA SER A 368 19.07 -6.38 -13.67
C SER A 368 17.80 -7.02 -13.11
N ARG A 369 17.71 -8.36 -13.22
CA ARG A 369 16.65 -9.15 -12.57
C ARG A 369 16.58 -8.90 -11.06
N GLU A 370 17.74 -8.71 -10.45
CA GLU A 370 17.88 -8.52 -9.01
C GLU A 370 17.23 -7.24 -8.52
N TYR A 371 17.48 -6.14 -9.24
CA TYR A 371 16.87 -4.83 -9.00
C TYR A 371 15.37 -4.83 -9.31
N ASN A 372 14.95 -5.48 -10.39
CA ASN A 372 13.53 -5.58 -10.77
C ASN A 372 12.70 -6.24 -9.67
N LEU A 373 13.23 -7.32 -9.08
CA LEU A 373 12.58 -8.05 -8.00
C LEU A 373 12.52 -7.25 -6.70
N LEU A 374 13.57 -6.49 -6.38
CA LEU A 374 13.55 -5.56 -5.25
C LEU A 374 12.45 -4.51 -5.43
N LEU A 375 12.41 -3.83 -6.58
CA LEU A 375 11.41 -2.79 -6.81
C LEU A 375 9.99 -3.34 -6.77
N LEU A 376 9.75 -4.53 -7.33
CA LEU A 376 8.45 -5.19 -7.17
C LEU A 376 8.10 -5.41 -5.69
N GLY A 377 9.06 -5.83 -4.86
CA GLY A 377 8.84 -5.95 -3.42
C GLY A 377 8.51 -4.60 -2.75
N LEU A 378 9.27 -3.55 -3.06
CA LEU A 378 9.01 -2.21 -2.51
C LEU A 378 7.65 -1.65 -2.94
N PHE A 379 7.25 -1.85 -4.20
CA PHE A 379 5.91 -1.49 -4.66
C PHE A 379 4.82 -2.32 -3.97
N GLY A 380 5.06 -3.62 -3.76
CA GLY A 380 4.18 -4.51 -3.01
C GLY A 380 3.89 -4.00 -1.60
N CYS A 381 4.88 -3.42 -0.92
CA CYS A 381 4.68 -2.79 0.39
C CYS A 381 3.69 -1.62 0.36
N MET A 382 3.63 -0.87 -0.73
CA MET A 382 2.82 0.35 -0.82
C MET A 382 1.43 0.11 -1.42
N MET A 383 1.17 -1.07 -2.02
CA MET A 383 -0.08 -1.34 -2.75
C MET A 383 -1.33 -1.09 -1.92
N VAL A 384 -1.40 -1.66 -0.71
CA VAL A 384 -2.55 -1.48 0.18
C VAL A 384 -2.73 -0.02 0.57
N ASN A 385 -1.65 0.70 0.83
CA ASN A 385 -1.71 2.11 1.19
C ASN A 385 -2.24 2.98 0.04
N VAL A 386 -1.91 2.64 -1.21
CA VAL A 386 -2.47 3.34 -2.38
C VAL A 386 -3.95 3.02 -2.55
N VAL A 387 -4.38 1.76 -2.38
CA VAL A 387 -5.81 1.41 -2.44
C VAL A 387 -6.59 2.06 -1.29
N ARG A 388 -5.97 2.18 -0.12
CA ARG A 388 -6.51 2.84 1.09
C ARG A 388 -6.27 4.36 1.14
N GLY A 389 -5.88 4.94 0.03
CA GLY A 389 -5.50 6.33 -0.11
C GLY A 389 -5.92 6.85 -1.47
N GLN A 390 -5.24 7.88 -1.94
CA GLN A 390 -5.55 8.57 -3.19
C GLN A 390 -4.43 8.39 -4.23
N SER A 391 -4.69 8.72 -5.48
CA SER A 391 -3.75 8.47 -6.59
C SER A 391 -2.42 9.23 -6.43
N SER A 392 -2.38 10.34 -5.69
CA SER A 392 -1.13 11.05 -5.36
C SER A 392 -0.09 10.16 -4.68
N TYR A 393 -0.52 9.09 -3.99
CA TYR A 393 0.37 8.13 -3.35
C TYR A 393 1.20 7.31 -4.35
N PHE A 394 0.77 7.18 -5.60
CA PHE A 394 1.61 6.61 -6.67
C PHE A 394 2.90 7.40 -6.87
N VAL A 395 2.88 8.72 -6.67
CA VAL A 395 4.06 9.59 -6.83
C VAL A 395 4.76 9.79 -5.50
N LYS A 396 4.01 10.11 -4.43
CA LYS A 396 4.55 10.37 -3.10
C LYS A 396 5.44 9.24 -2.58
N TYR A 397 4.96 7.99 -2.70
CA TYR A 397 5.72 6.84 -2.22
C TYR A 397 6.97 6.54 -3.06
N LEU A 398 7.07 7.05 -4.30
CA LEU A 398 8.29 6.89 -5.09
C LEU A 398 9.46 7.53 -4.39
N TYR A 399 9.37 8.79 -4.00
CA TYR A 399 10.50 9.50 -3.41
C TYR A 399 10.54 9.38 -1.88
N MET A 400 9.41 9.18 -1.19
CA MET A 400 9.42 9.01 0.27
C MET A 400 9.85 7.61 0.71
N PHE A 401 9.60 6.57 -0.10
CA PHE A 401 9.78 5.19 0.33
C PHE A 401 10.61 4.36 -0.65
N VAL A 402 10.23 4.32 -1.93
CA VAL A 402 10.84 3.42 -2.92
C VAL A 402 12.27 3.84 -3.26
N LEU A 403 12.51 5.12 -3.59
CA LEU A 403 13.82 5.63 -3.98
C LEU A 403 14.84 5.53 -2.84
N PRO A 404 14.56 5.95 -1.59
CA PRO A 404 15.50 5.79 -0.48
C PRO A 404 15.92 4.33 -0.28
N ASN A 405 14.97 3.39 -0.29
CA ASN A 405 15.25 1.96 -0.13
C ASN A 405 15.97 1.35 -1.35
N ALA A 406 15.64 1.79 -2.57
CA ALA A 406 16.34 1.37 -3.78
C ALA A 406 17.79 1.89 -3.81
N LEU A 407 18.02 3.14 -3.40
CA LEU A 407 19.34 3.73 -3.27
C LEU A 407 20.16 3.03 -2.20
N LEU A 408 19.54 2.68 -1.07
CA LEU A 408 20.16 1.89 -0.02
C LEU A 408 20.65 0.54 -0.57
N TYR A 409 19.77 -0.22 -1.24
CA TYR A 409 20.15 -1.49 -1.87
C TYR A 409 21.31 -1.34 -2.85
N LEU A 410 21.20 -0.39 -3.79
CA LEU A 410 22.21 -0.17 -4.82
C LEU A 410 23.56 0.20 -4.21
N SER A 411 23.55 1.05 -3.18
CA SER A 411 24.77 1.44 -2.47
C SER A 411 25.42 0.26 -1.76
N LEU A 412 24.64 -0.62 -1.14
CA LEU A 412 25.15 -1.82 -0.45
C LEU A 412 25.75 -2.85 -1.43
N VAL A 413 25.19 -2.95 -2.64
CA VAL A 413 25.70 -3.85 -3.70
C VAL A 413 26.79 -3.20 -4.56
N GLY A 414 27.06 -1.89 -4.40
CA GLY A 414 28.06 -1.17 -5.20
C GLY A 414 27.59 -0.82 -6.62
N MET A 415 26.28 -0.73 -6.83
CA MET A 415 25.65 -0.46 -8.12
C MET A 415 25.01 0.94 -8.14
N ARG A 416 24.66 1.42 -9.34
CA ARG A 416 23.89 2.65 -9.57
C ARG A 416 22.90 2.46 -10.71
N ILE A 417 21.83 3.23 -10.70
CA ILE A 417 20.89 3.31 -11.81
C ILE A 417 21.39 4.37 -12.81
N ARG A 418 21.24 4.05 -14.10
CA ARG A 418 21.36 5.02 -15.19
C ARG A 418 20.07 4.98 -16.01
N LEU A 419 19.40 6.13 -16.09
CA LEU A 419 18.27 6.36 -16.98
C LEU A 419 18.78 6.38 -18.43
N ARG A 420 18.10 5.65 -19.30
CA ARG A 420 18.29 5.70 -20.75
C ARG A 420 16.96 6.07 -21.38
N ILE A 421 16.96 7.08 -22.24
CA ILE A 421 15.82 7.31 -23.12
C ILE A 421 15.91 6.22 -24.19
N ALA A 422 14.93 5.32 -24.21
CA ALA A 422 14.81 4.34 -25.26
C ALA A 422 14.40 5.09 -26.53
N GLY A 423 15.26 5.08 -27.56
CA GLY A 423 14.83 5.47 -28.90
C GLY A 423 13.63 4.64 -29.35
N PRO A 424 12.81 5.16 -30.29
CA PRO A 424 11.66 4.43 -30.80
C PRO A 424 12.11 3.04 -31.28
N ARG A 425 11.51 1.98 -30.73
CA ARG A 425 11.74 0.64 -31.24
C ARG A 425 11.13 0.59 -32.65
N PRO A 426 11.85 0.15 -33.70
CA PRO A 426 11.19 -0.27 -34.92
C PRO A 426 10.22 -1.40 -34.56
N ALA A 427 9.01 -1.33 -35.11
CA ALA A 427 7.96 -2.32 -34.89
C ALA A 427 8.52 -3.71 -35.21
N ARG A 428 8.65 -4.57 -34.19
CA ARG A 428 8.84 -5.99 -34.42
C ARG A 428 7.45 -6.57 -34.63
N ASN A 429 7.20 -7.06 -35.84
CA ASN A 429 6.00 -7.82 -36.19
C ASN A 429 5.79 -8.95 -35.16
N PRO A 430 4.58 -9.12 -34.62
CA PRO A 430 4.24 -10.28 -33.83
C PRO A 430 4.14 -11.50 -34.77
N ALA A 431 4.87 -12.56 -34.42
CA ALA A 431 4.59 -13.92 -34.85
C ALA A 431 3.96 -14.67 -33.67
#